data_AF-A0A2K4WFS0-F1
#
_entry.id   AF-A0A2K4WFS0-F1
#
_cell.length_a   1.000
_cell.length_b   1.000
_cell.length_c   1.000
_cell.angle_alpha   90.00
_cell.angle_beta   90.00
_cell.angle_gamma   90.00
#
_symmetry.space_group_name_H-M   'P 1'
#
loop_
_entity.id
_entity.type
_entity.pdbx_description
1 polymer ?
#
loop_
_entity_poly.entity_id
_entity_poly.type
_entity_poly.pdbx_seq_one_letter_code
_entity_poly.pdbx_strand_id
1 'polypeptide(L)'
;MNQSNSSEALAEWHKRLNDRRQWTNPAFTYRFLARMAEDMQAAGAIDPLERFELFELASAAFCHFTEEGNHEWRHQASEYLAFNKGGTIVGSLLNSRYVLHDADQSPYHAAHFAFLSAENELIMRDHKKYGTLEGRYIYTETGQTLTLVEQSRQINGVGCQRMADEDQYRALIDASAVALDQGDFKAYVALWERHSYSIFTRCLHCLDGFAVRDDCTHCDGRGFIEDPHCPNKLPPGAPLVTKHADIVVG
;
A
#
# COMPACT_ATOMS: atom_id res chain seq x y z
N MET A 1 23.47 27.32 -16.76
CA MET A 1 22.42 26.81 -15.84
C MET A 1 22.81 27.23 -14.43
N ASN A 2 21.89 27.88 -13.71
CA ASN A 2 22.16 28.52 -12.41
C ASN A 2 22.31 27.48 -11.29
N GLN A 3 23.40 27.54 -10.52
CA GLN A 3 23.64 26.72 -9.32
C GLN A 3 22.49 26.78 -8.30
N SER A 4 21.72 27.87 -8.27
CA SER A 4 20.53 28.04 -7.41
C SER A 4 19.45 26.97 -7.67
N ASN A 5 19.19 26.65 -8.94
CA ASN A 5 18.12 25.71 -9.29
C ASN A 5 18.51 24.25 -8.98
N SER A 6 19.81 23.93 -9.04
CA SER A 6 20.32 22.59 -8.65
C SER A 6 20.20 22.40 -7.14
N SER A 7 20.63 23.40 -6.35
CA SER A 7 20.53 23.38 -4.89
C SER A 7 19.08 23.24 -4.38
N GLU A 8 18.13 23.95 -5.00
CA GLU A 8 16.71 23.84 -4.65
C GLU A 8 16.11 22.47 -4.97
N ALA A 9 16.46 21.88 -6.12
CA ALA A 9 15.97 20.55 -6.50
C ALA A 9 16.48 19.46 -5.55
N LEU A 10 17.75 19.54 -5.16
CA LEU A 10 18.37 18.61 -4.22
C LEU A 10 17.78 18.77 -2.80
N ALA A 11 17.53 20.01 -2.37
CA ALA A 11 16.86 20.29 -1.10
C ALA A 11 15.43 19.72 -1.06
N GLU A 12 14.65 19.87 -2.13
CA GLU A 12 13.30 19.29 -2.24
C GLU A 12 13.35 17.75 -2.28
N TRP A 13 14.37 17.18 -2.93
CA TRP A 13 14.59 15.73 -2.93
C TRP A 13 14.81 15.19 -1.50
N HIS A 14 15.71 15.81 -0.74
CA HIS A 14 15.97 15.41 0.65
C HIS A 14 14.78 15.68 1.56
N LYS A 15 14.05 16.77 1.37
CA LYS A 15 12.84 17.06 2.13
C LYS A 15 11.80 15.94 1.97
N ARG A 16 11.63 15.41 0.76
CA ARG A 16 10.72 14.27 0.50
C ARG A 16 11.23 12.96 1.07
N LEU A 17 12.52 12.65 0.89
CA LEU A 17 13.15 11.48 1.50
C LEU A 17 12.87 11.42 3.00
N ASN A 18 13.00 12.55 3.69
CA ASN A 18 12.87 12.65 5.14
C ASN A 18 11.42 12.84 5.64
N ASP A 19 10.45 13.09 4.75
CA ASP A 19 9.04 13.21 5.14
C ASP A 19 8.38 11.83 5.23
N ARG A 20 8.35 11.29 6.46
CA ARG A 20 7.74 9.98 6.77
C ARG A 20 6.31 9.84 6.24
N ARG A 21 5.55 10.94 6.10
CA ARG A 21 4.16 10.91 5.61
C ARG A 21 4.08 10.52 4.14
N GLN A 22 5.12 10.80 3.35
CA GLN A 22 5.21 10.42 1.93
C GLN A 22 5.35 8.90 1.77
N TRP A 23 5.93 8.21 2.76
CA TRP A 23 6.23 6.79 2.66
C TRP A 23 5.01 5.88 2.88
N THR A 24 3.80 6.43 3.10
CA THR A 24 2.54 5.65 3.13
C THR A 24 2.21 4.95 1.81
N ASN A 25 2.84 5.36 0.70
CA ASN A 25 2.95 4.58 -0.52
C ASN A 25 4.43 4.50 -0.93
N PRO A 26 5.19 3.51 -0.41
CA PRO A 26 6.65 3.50 -0.54
C PRO A 26 7.09 3.29 -1.99
N ALA A 27 6.35 2.50 -2.78
CA ALA A 27 6.66 2.27 -4.18
C ALA A 27 6.51 3.54 -5.03
N PHE A 28 5.45 4.32 -4.81
CA PHE A 28 5.30 5.63 -5.43
C PHE A 28 6.42 6.59 -5.03
N THR A 29 6.71 6.68 -3.74
CA THR A 29 7.73 7.62 -3.21
C THR A 29 9.12 7.28 -3.72
N TYR A 30 9.50 6.01 -3.74
CA TYR A 30 10.75 5.56 -4.38
C TYR A 30 10.81 5.98 -5.86
N ARG A 31 9.78 5.65 -6.66
CA ARG A 31 9.75 5.99 -8.10
C ARG A 31 9.84 7.50 -8.32
N PHE A 32 9.20 8.29 -7.47
CA PHE A 32 9.25 9.74 -7.55
C PHE A 32 10.65 10.27 -7.26
N LEU A 33 11.31 9.82 -6.19
CA LEU A 33 12.68 10.19 -5.84
C LEU A 33 13.69 9.75 -6.91
N ALA A 34 13.54 8.53 -7.43
CA ALA A 34 14.36 8.02 -8.53
C ALA A 34 14.20 8.89 -9.79
N ARG A 35 12.96 9.26 -10.13
CA ARG A 35 12.68 10.12 -11.28
C ARG A 35 13.27 11.52 -11.12
N MET A 36 13.15 12.13 -9.94
CA MET A 36 13.78 13.42 -9.65
C MET A 36 15.30 13.36 -9.85
N ALA A 37 15.96 12.30 -9.38
CA ALA A 37 17.40 12.12 -9.57
C ALA A 37 17.78 11.96 -11.06
N GLU A 38 16.99 11.20 -11.84
CA GLU A 38 17.16 11.12 -13.29
C GLU A 38 17.00 12.48 -13.99
N ASP A 39 15.96 13.24 -13.63
CA ASP A 39 15.69 14.56 -14.21
C ASP A 39 16.80 15.57 -13.85
N MET A 40 17.32 15.53 -12.61
CA MET A 40 18.48 16.34 -12.20
C MET A 40 19.74 15.99 -12.98
N GLN A 41 20.03 14.70 -13.20
CA GLN A 41 21.19 14.28 -13.98
C GLN A 41 21.04 14.71 -15.45
N ALA A 42 19.87 14.51 -16.05
CA ALA A 42 19.58 14.89 -17.43
C ALA A 42 19.69 16.41 -17.65
N ALA A 43 19.37 17.20 -16.62
CA ALA A 43 19.56 18.65 -16.62
C ALA A 43 21.01 19.10 -16.35
N GLY A 44 21.94 18.17 -16.09
CA GLY A 44 23.33 18.47 -15.71
C GLY A 44 23.45 19.14 -14.34
N ALA A 45 22.44 18.99 -13.48
CA ALA A 45 22.41 19.57 -12.15
C ALA A 45 23.21 18.75 -11.12
N ILE A 46 23.35 17.44 -11.38
CA ILE A 46 24.15 16.48 -10.62
C ILE A 46 24.94 15.59 -11.58
N ASP A 47 26.04 15.02 -11.10
CA ASP A 47 26.86 14.07 -11.85
C ASP A 47 26.38 12.61 -11.71
N PRO A 48 26.96 11.65 -12.46
CA PRO A 48 26.56 10.24 -12.36
C PRO A 48 26.79 9.58 -10.99
N LEU A 49 27.80 10.02 -10.24
CA LEU A 49 28.10 9.50 -8.90
C LEU A 49 27.07 10.03 -7.89
N GLU A 50 26.76 11.32 -7.92
CA GLU A 50 25.71 11.91 -7.09
C GLU A 50 24.36 11.25 -7.37
N ARG A 51 24.02 11.00 -8.64
CA ARG A 51 22.80 10.23 -8.97
C ARG A 51 22.82 8.84 -8.32
N PHE A 52 23.95 8.14 -8.39
CA PHE A 52 24.07 6.81 -7.78
C PHE A 52 23.83 6.87 -6.27
N GLU A 53 24.43 7.84 -5.57
CA GLU A 53 24.22 8.04 -4.13
C GLU A 53 22.75 8.33 -3.77
N LEU A 54 22.06 9.15 -4.57
CA LEU A 54 20.62 9.41 -4.38
C LEU A 54 19.77 8.15 -4.56
N PHE A 55 20.12 7.29 -5.53
CA PHE A 55 19.44 6.01 -5.74
C PHE A 55 19.68 5.05 -4.56
N GLU A 56 20.90 4.97 -4.04
CA GLU A 56 21.22 4.16 -2.86
C GLU A 56 20.42 4.62 -1.64
N LEU A 57 20.37 5.94 -1.39
CA LEU A 57 19.59 6.52 -0.29
C LEU A 57 18.08 6.25 -0.43
N ALA A 58 17.51 6.40 -1.63
CA ALA A 58 16.10 6.09 -1.86
C ALA A 58 15.80 4.60 -1.69
N SER A 59 16.70 3.73 -2.13
CA SER A 59 16.57 2.27 -1.99
C SER A 59 16.65 1.85 -0.52
N ALA A 60 17.62 2.39 0.23
CA ALA A 60 17.74 2.16 1.67
C ALA A 60 16.50 2.64 2.44
N ALA A 61 15.97 3.83 2.11
CA ALA A 61 14.75 4.34 2.73
C ALA A 61 13.53 3.47 2.40
N PHE A 62 13.42 2.97 1.17
CA PHE A 62 12.38 2.01 0.80
C PHE A 62 12.48 0.74 1.65
N CYS A 63 13.65 0.10 1.70
CA CYS A 63 13.85 -1.13 2.48
C CYS A 63 13.52 -0.90 3.96
N HIS A 64 14.11 0.14 4.56
CA HIS A 64 13.84 0.52 5.94
C HIS A 64 12.34 0.70 6.21
N PHE A 65 11.60 1.38 5.32
CA PHE A 65 10.17 1.54 5.50
C PHE A 65 9.39 0.23 5.35
N THR A 66 9.74 -0.61 4.38
CA THR A 66 9.03 -1.89 4.14
C THR A 66 9.37 -2.98 5.15
N GLU A 67 10.50 -2.87 5.85
CA GLU A 67 10.99 -3.87 6.81
C GLU A 67 10.83 -3.43 8.27
N GLU A 68 11.13 -2.18 8.59
CA GLU A 68 11.12 -1.60 9.96
C GLU A 68 9.99 -0.59 10.18
N GLY A 69 9.35 -0.10 9.11
CA GLY A 69 8.39 0.99 9.14
C GLY A 69 7.09 0.66 9.88
N ASN A 70 6.34 1.73 10.18
CA ASN A 70 5.01 1.61 10.77
C ASN A 70 4.15 0.79 9.79
N HIS A 71 3.81 -0.45 10.14
CA HIS A 71 2.92 -1.30 9.37
C HIS A 71 1.50 -0.73 9.45
N GLU A 72 1.29 0.47 8.91
CA GLU A 72 -0.05 0.95 8.62
C GLU A 72 -0.65 -0.05 7.66
N TRP A 73 -1.64 -0.78 8.17
CA TRP A 73 -2.38 -1.76 7.38
C TRP A 73 -3.01 -1.11 6.14
N ARG A 74 -3.36 0.18 6.24
CA ARG A 74 -3.97 0.94 5.17
C ARG A 74 -2.92 1.39 4.16
N HIS A 75 -3.20 1.16 2.89
CA HIS A 75 -2.44 1.68 1.77
C HIS A 75 -3.19 2.84 1.13
N GLN A 76 -2.51 3.97 0.89
CA GLN A 76 -3.18 5.18 0.40
C GLN A 76 -3.80 5.01 -0.98
N ALA A 77 -3.23 4.17 -1.84
CA ALA A 77 -3.75 3.90 -3.19
C ALA A 77 -4.91 2.88 -3.22
N SER A 78 -5.38 2.45 -2.06
CA SER A 78 -6.43 1.44 -1.95
C SER A 78 -7.78 2.04 -1.61
N GLU A 79 -8.82 1.36 -2.08
CA GLU A 79 -10.20 1.63 -1.73
C GLU A 79 -10.69 0.57 -0.75
N TYR A 80 -11.37 1.00 0.30
CA TYR A 80 -11.87 0.12 1.34
C TYR A 80 -13.37 0.25 1.46
N LEU A 81 -14.08 -0.88 1.49
CA LEU A 81 -15.47 -0.93 1.92
C LEU A 81 -15.52 -1.01 3.45
N ALA A 82 -16.45 -0.27 4.05
CA ALA A 82 -16.72 -0.31 5.48
C ALA A 82 -17.98 -1.11 5.75
N PHE A 83 -17.83 -2.19 6.51
CA PHE A 83 -18.92 -3.05 6.92
C PHE A 83 -19.29 -2.83 8.38
N ASN A 84 -20.57 -2.84 8.69
CA ASN A 84 -21.02 -2.92 10.08
C ASN A 84 -20.92 -4.36 10.63
N LYS A 85 -21.21 -4.53 11.92
CA LYS A 85 -21.21 -5.85 12.59
C LYS A 85 -22.18 -6.87 11.98
N GLY A 86 -23.23 -6.40 11.29
CA GLY A 86 -24.21 -7.24 10.60
C GLY A 86 -23.77 -7.71 9.22
N GLY A 87 -22.57 -7.35 8.75
CA GLY A 87 -22.08 -7.74 7.43
C GLY A 87 -22.62 -6.86 6.29
N THR A 88 -23.22 -5.71 6.60
CA THR A 88 -23.73 -4.76 5.59
C THR A 88 -22.73 -3.66 5.33
N ILE A 89 -22.55 -3.30 4.06
CA ILE A 89 -21.78 -2.12 3.65
C ILE A 89 -22.51 -0.87 4.12
N VAL A 90 -21.79 0.01 4.81
CA VAL A 90 -22.29 1.30 5.32
C VAL A 90 -21.47 2.49 4.83
N GLY A 91 -20.45 2.23 4.03
CA GLY A 91 -19.63 3.27 3.44
C GLY A 91 -18.35 2.75 2.79
N SER A 92 -17.50 3.69 2.40
CA SER A 92 -16.16 3.45 1.87
C SER A 92 -15.16 4.43 2.43
N LEU A 93 -13.93 3.97 2.64
CA LEU A 93 -12.75 4.81 2.90
C LEU A 93 -11.91 4.87 1.62
N LEU A 94 -11.81 6.07 1.05
CA LEU A 94 -11.15 6.37 -0.22
C LEU A 94 -10.03 7.39 0.04
N ASN A 95 -8.77 6.97 -0.04
CA ASN A 95 -7.63 7.76 0.43
C ASN A 95 -7.84 8.16 1.91
N SER A 96 -8.03 9.45 2.19
CA SER A 96 -8.33 9.99 3.52
C SER A 96 -9.79 10.47 3.67
N ARG A 97 -10.71 9.98 2.83
CA ARG A 97 -12.12 10.39 2.83
C ARG A 97 -13.02 9.22 3.13
N TYR A 98 -13.83 9.36 4.17
CA TYR A 98 -14.89 8.42 4.47
C TYR A 98 -16.21 8.91 3.88
N VAL A 99 -16.88 8.04 3.13
CA VAL A 99 -18.13 8.32 2.41
C VAL A 99 -19.17 7.32 2.88
N LEU A 100 -20.31 7.81 3.39
CA LEU A 100 -21.46 6.97 3.73
C LEU A 100 -22.22 6.61 2.46
N HIS A 101 -22.56 5.33 2.30
CA HIS A 101 -23.44 4.83 1.24
C HIS A 101 -23.86 3.39 1.57
N ASP A 102 -24.97 2.95 0.98
CA ASP A 102 -25.43 1.56 1.06
C ASP A 102 -24.76 0.69 -0.02
N ALA A 103 -24.93 -0.64 0.07
CA ALA A 103 -24.27 -1.62 -0.80
C ALA A 103 -24.56 -1.43 -2.31
N ASP A 104 -25.75 -0.93 -2.62
CA ASP A 104 -26.29 -0.68 -3.96
C ASP A 104 -25.95 0.72 -4.50
N GLN A 105 -25.30 1.55 -3.70
CA GLN A 105 -24.91 2.91 -4.07
C GLN A 105 -23.42 2.98 -4.43
N SER A 106 -23.11 3.55 -5.59
CA SER A 106 -21.72 3.90 -5.90
C SER A 106 -21.33 5.13 -5.10
N PRO A 107 -20.19 5.13 -4.38
CA PRO A 107 -19.75 6.31 -3.63
C PRO A 107 -19.51 7.46 -4.60
N TYR A 108 -20.16 8.59 -4.36
CA TYR A 108 -19.86 9.80 -5.12
C TYR A 108 -18.52 10.37 -4.65
N HIS A 109 -17.46 10.21 -5.45
CA HIS A 109 -16.07 10.54 -5.05
C HIS A 109 -15.84 12.01 -4.62
N ALA A 110 -16.76 12.93 -4.90
CA ALA A 110 -16.69 14.33 -4.43
C ALA A 110 -17.42 14.56 -3.08
N ALA A 111 -18.30 13.64 -2.67
CA ALA A 111 -18.90 13.66 -1.35
C ALA A 111 -17.91 13.10 -0.32
N HIS A 112 -17.91 13.67 0.87
CA HIS A 112 -17.19 13.12 2.03
C HIS A 112 -18.04 13.41 3.25
N PHE A 113 -18.22 12.39 4.08
CA PHE A 113 -18.87 12.51 5.38
C PHE A 113 -17.85 12.92 6.44
N ALA A 114 -16.67 12.31 6.42
CA ALA A 114 -15.55 12.63 7.31
C ALA A 114 -14.19 12.54 6.59
N PHE A 115 -13.19 13.24 7.11
CA PHE A 115 -11.80 13.16 6.70
C PHE A 115 -10.96 12.46 7.75
N LEU A 116 -10.04 11.60 7.31
CA LEU A 116 -9.05 10.97 8.18
C LEU A 116 -7.90 11.94 8.44
N SER A 117 -7.69 12.30 9.70
CA SER A 117 -6.59 13.14 10.16
C SER A 117 -5.26 12.37 10.21
N ALA A 118 -4.17 13.07 10.50
CA ALA A 118 -2.85 12.44 10.70
C ALA A 118 -2.79 11.59 11.98
N GLU A 119 -3.67 11.85 12.93
CA GLU A 119 -3.84 11.13 14.20
C GLU A 119 -4.80 9.93 14.07
N ASN A 120 -5.13 9.52 12.83
CA ASN A 120 -6.09 8.46 12.53
C ASN A 120 -7.52 8.72 13.05
N GLU A 121 -7.92 9.98 13.19
CA GLU A 121 -9.29 10.34 13.57
C GLU A 121 -10.12 10.70 12.34
N LEU A 122 -11.34 10.19 12.25
CA LEU A 122 -12.31 10.60 11.25
C LEU A 122 -13.05 11.83 11.77
N ILE A 123 -12.79 12.98 11.15
CA ILE A 123 -13.38 14.28 11.52
C ILE A 123 -14.45 14.66 10.51
N MET A 124 -15.67 14.91 11.00
CA MET A 124 -16.81 15.34 10.20
C MET A 124 -16.67 16.81 9.78
N ARG A 125 -17.51 17.24 8.83
CA ARG A 125 -17.53 18.64 8.35
C ARG A 125 -17.81 19.67 9.43
N ASP A 126 -18.53 19.31 10.49
CA ASP A 126 -18.79 20.15 11.64
C ASP A 126 -17.68 20.09 12.71
N HIS A 127 -16.51 19.54 12.35
CA HIS A 127 -15.32 19.37 13.19
C HIS A 127 -15.50 18.42 14.38
N LYS A 128 -16.62 17.69 14.45
CA LYS A 128 -16.78 16.64 15.44
C LYS A 128 -16.09 15.37 14.98
N LYS A 129 -15.52 14.66 15.95
CA LYS A 129 -15.01 13.31 15.73
C LYS A 129 -16.16 12.36 15.44
N TYR A 130 -16.02 11.56 14.39
CA TYR A 130 -16.90 10.45 14.05
C TYR A 130 -16.38 9.13 14.63
N GLY A 131 -15.06 8.94 14.63
CA GLY A 131 -14.42 7.75 15.16
C GLY A 131 -12.91 7.76 14.98
N THR A 132 -12.26 6.69 15.42
CA THR A 132 -10.82 6.45 15.28
C THR A 132 -10.57 5.21 14.43
N LEU A 133 -9.65 5.32 13.49
CA LEU A 133 -9.13 4.22 12.69
C LEU A 133 -7.99 3.52 13.44
N GLU A 134 -8.14 2.22 13.69
CA GLU A 134 -7.07 1.39 14.24
C GLU A 134 -6.99 0.06 13.46
N GLY A 135 -5.86 -0.18 12.81
CA GLY A 135 -5.69 -1.34 11.93
C GLY A 135 -6.77 -1.36 10.85
N ARG A 136 -7.62 -2.41 10.86
CA ARG A 136 -8.71 -2.60 9.89
C ARG A 136 -10.06 -2.06 10.37
N TYR A 137 -10.11 -1.39 11.51
CA TYR A 137 -11.37 -1.07 12.17
C TYR A 137 -11.54 0.42 12.36
N ILE A 138 -12.77 0.91 12.16
CA ILE A 138 -13.17 2.23 12.61
C ILE A 138 -14.03 2.05 13.86
N TYR A 139 -13.57 2.58 14.98
CA TYR A 139 -14.33 2.66 16.23
C TYR A 139 -15.04 4.01 16.25
N THR A 140 -16.35 3.98 16.06
CA THR A 140 -17.17 5.21 16.01
C THR A 140 -17.49 5.71 17.42
N GLU A 141 -17.73 7.02 17.55
CA GLU A 141 -18.16 7.65 18.81
C GLU A 141 -19.52 7.14 19.31
N THR A 142 -20.32 6.51 18.44
CA THR A 142 -21.59 5.86 18.80
C THR A 142 -21.40 4.44 19.35
N GLY A 143 -20.15 3.95 19.44
CA GLY A 143 -19.82 2.61 19.93
C GLY A 143 -19.94 1.50 18.87
N GLN A 144 -20.18 1.83 17.60
CA GLN A 144 -20.12 0.85 16.51
C GLN A 144 -18.68 0.60 16.09
N THR A 145 -18.38 -0.66 15.77
CA THR A 145 -17.15 -1.05 15.07
C THR A 145 -17.46 -1.31 13.61
N LEU A 146 -16.78 -0.60 12.72
CA LEU A 146 -16.84 -0.85 11.29
C LEU A 146 -15.58 -1.60 10.85
N THR A 147 -15.74 -2.64 10.05
CA THR A 147 -14.63 -3.43 9.51
C THR A 147 -14.32 -2.96 8.10
N LEU A 148 -13.07 -2.58 7.85
CA LEU A 148 -12.58 -2.19 6.55
C LEU A 148 -12.07 -3.41 5.78
N VAL A 149 -12.53 -3.52 4.54
CA VAL A 149 -12.18 -4.58 3.59
C VAL A 149 -11.61 -3.90 2.36
N GLU A 150 -10.34 -4.17 2.08
CA GLU A 150 -9.66 -3.61 0.91
C GLU A 150 -10.22 -4.23 -0.38
N GLN A 151 -10.88 -3.42 -1.20
CA GLN A 151 -11.62 -3.85 -2.39
C GLN A 151 -10.77 -3.77 -3.66
N SER A 152 -10.00 -2.70 -3.80
CA SER A 152 -9.20 -2.43 -4.99
C SER A 152 -7.94 -1.66 -4.61
N ARG A 153 -6.89 -1.75 -5.43
CA ARG A 153 -5.71 -0.89 -5.34
C ARG A 153 -5.34 -0.37 -6.72
N GLN A 154 -5.07 0.93 -6.81
CA GLN A 154 -4.50 1.53 -8.00
C GLN A 154 -2.98 1.36 -7.98
N ILE A 155 -2.45 0.67 -8.98
CA ILE A 155 -1.00 0.48 -9.19
C ILE A 155 -0.67 1.02 -10.58
N ASN A 156 0.21 2.03 -10.64
CA ASN A 156 0.58 2.71 -11.89
C ASN A 156 -0.62 3.19 -12.74
N GLY A 157 -1.68 3.66 -12.08
CA GLY A 157 -2.90 4.14 -12.73
C GLY A 157 -3.83 3.04 -13.25
N VAL A 158 -3.53 1.77 -12.95
CA VAL A 158 -4.36 0.63 -13.29
C VAL A 158 -5.00 0.07 -12.02
N GLY A 159 -6.31 -0.17 -12.07
CA GLY A 159 -7.01 -0.88 -11.00
C GLY A 159 -6.60 -2.35 -11.01
N CYS A 160 -5.91 -2.79 -9.97
CA CYS A 160 -5.51 -4.18 -9.83
C CYS A 160 -6.52 -4.96 -8.98
N GLN A 161 -6.63 -6.25 -9.29
CA GLN A 161 -7.32 -7.22 -8.43
C GLN A 161 -6.36 -7.78 -7.39
N ARG A 162 -6.91 -8.03 -6.20
CA ARG A 162 -6.15 -8.62 -5.11
C ARG A 162 -5.70 -10.01 -5.52
N MET A 163 -4.41 -10.30 -5.31
CA MET A 163 -3.87 -11.61 -5.64
C MET A 163 -4.32 -12.65 -4.62
N ALA A 164 -4.84 -13.76 -5.14
CA ALA A 164 -5.38 -14.88 -4.35
C ALA A 164 -4.85 -16.25 -4.78
N ASP A 165 -4.02 -16.28 -5.82
CA ASP A 165 -3.40 -17.50 -6.35
C ASP A 165 -2.02 -17.69 -5.71
N GLU A 166 -1.80 -18.85 -5.08
CA GLU A 166 -0.59 -19.15 -4.33
C GLU A 166 0.65 -19.24 -5.23
N ASP A 167 0.51 -19.84 -6.41
CA ASP A 167 1.60 -20.03 -7.37
C ASP A 167 2.06 -18.69 -7.95
N GLN A 168 1.12 -17.81 -8.33
CA GLN A 168 1.43 -16.44 -8.76
C GLN A 168 2.11 -15.64 -7.66
N TYR A 169 1.64 -15.78 -6.41
CA TYR A 169 2.24 -15.08 -5.28
C TYR A 169 3.69 -15.53 -5.03
N ARG A 170 3.93 -16.85 -5.05
CA ARG A 170 5.28 -17.42 -4.94
C ARG A 170 6.18 -16.96 -6.09
N ALA A 171 5.71 -17.07 -7.33
CA ALA A 171 6.47 -16.64 -8.50
C ALA A 171 6.90 -15.17 -8.42
N LEU A 172 6.05 -14.29 -7.86
CA LEU A 172 6.38 -12.88 -7.68
C LEU A 172 7.39 -12.64 -6.56
N ILE A 173 7.31 -13.37 -5.45
CA ILE A 173 8.34 -13.30 -4.40
C ILE A 173 9.69 -13.75 -4.93
N ASP A 174 9.73 -14.88 -5.64
CA ASP A 174 10.97 -15.43 -6.17
C ASP A 174 11.55 -14.48 -7.24
N ALA A 175 10.71 -13.88 -8.09
CA ALA A 175 11.13 -12.83 -9.02
C ALA A 175 11.66 -11.58 -8.31
N SER A 176 11.04 -11.16 -7.19
CA SER A 176 11.54 -10.04 -6.37
C SER A 176 12.94 -10.32 -5.84
N ALA A 177 13.20 -11.53 -5.34
CA ALA A 177 14.51 -11.94 -4.85
C ALA A 177 15.56 -11.91 -5.98
N VAL A 178 15.23 -12.45 -7.16
CA VAL A 178 16.12 -12.40 -8.32
C VAL A 178 16.42 -10.96 -8.76
N ALA A 179 15.43 -10.07 -8.73
CA ALA A 179 15.62 -8.66 -9.07
C ALA A 179 16.60 -7.97 -8.09
N LEU A 180 16.49 -8.26 -6.79
CA LEU A 180 17.43 -7.78 -5.79
C LEU A 180 18.84 -8.31 -6.02
N ASP A 181 19.00 -9.62 -6.27
CA ASP A 181 20.30 -10.25 -6.52
C ASP A 181 21.00 -9.67 -7.76
N GLN A 182 20.23 -9.24 -8.76
CA GLN A 182 20.73 -8.59 -9.97
C GLN A 182 20.98 -7.09 -9.81
N GLY A 183 20.66 -6.51 -8.66
CA GLY A 183 20.71 -5.07 -8.42
C GLY A 183 19.65 -4.25 -9.18
N ASP A 184 18.62 -4.90 -9.75
CA ASP A 184 17.50 -4.22 -10.41
C ASP A 184 16.44 -3.82 -9.36
N PHE A 185 16.78 -2.82 -8.56
CA PHE A 185 15.91 -2.34 -7.49
C PHE A 185 14.59 -1.77 -8.03
N LYS A 186 14.57 -1.25 -9.26
CA LYS A 186 13.36 -0.75 -9.89
C LYS A 186 12.38 -1.90 -10.16
N ALA A 187 12.87 -3.02 -10.69
CA ALA A 187 12.05 -4.22 -10.87
C ALA A 187 11.59 -4.78 -9.52
N TYR A 188 12.49 -4.82 -8.52
CA TYR A 188 12.14 -5.24 -7.16
C TYR A 188 10.96 -4.44 -6.59
N VAL A 189 11.01 -3.10 -6.64
CA VAL A 189 9.94 -2.24 -6.12
C VAL A 189 8.60 -2.47 -6.85
N ALA A 190 8.63 -2.70 -8.16
CA ALA A 190 7.43 -2.98 -8.94
C ALA A 190 6.80 -4.33 -8.56
N LEU A 191 7.63 -5.37 -8.39
CA LEU A 191 7.18 -6.70 -7.96
C LEU A 191 6.67 -6.65 -6.52
N TRP A 192 7.37 -5.93 -5.63
CA TRP A 192 6.95 -5.67 -4.26
C TRP A 192 5.58 -5.03 -4.16
N GLU A 193 5.35 -3.97 -4.93
CA GLU A 193 4.05 -3.29 -4.94
C GLU A 193 2.94 -4.26 -5.36
N ARG A 194 3.20 -5.11 -6.35
CA ARG A 194 2.23 -6.09 -6.84
C ARG A 194 1.92 -7.18 -5.81
N HIS A 195 2.94 -7.78 -5.19
CA HIS A 195 2.72 -8.86 -4.21
C HIS A 195 2.29 -8.34 -2.84
N SER A 196 2.57 -7.08 -2.49
CA SER A 196 2.01 -6.43 -1.29
C SER A 196 0.48 -6.28 -1.34
N TYR A 197 -0.13 -6.36 -2.54
CA TYR A 197 -1.58 -6.41 -2.73
C TYR A 197 -2.05 -7.85 -2.99
N SER A 198 -1.98 -8.67 -1.95
CA SER A 198 -2.45 -10.06 -1.97
C SER A 198 -3.21 -10.42 -0.70
N ILE A 199 -3.93 -11.54 -0.72
CA ILE A 199 -4.49 -12.16 0.49
C ILE A 199 -3.43 -12.89 1.32
N PHE A 200 -2.20 -12.99 0.84
CA PHE A 200 -1.10 -13.65 1.51
C PHE A 200 -0.19 -12.65 2.21
N THR A 201 0.50 -13.14 3.24
CA THR A 201 1.54 -12.39 3.93
C THR A 201 2.71 -13.31 4.21
N ARG A 202 3.91 -12.73 4.30
CA ARG A 202 5.13 -13.45 4.66
C ARG A 202 4.92 -14.19 5.98
N CYS A 203 5.35 -15.45 6.04
CA CYS A 203 5.27 -16.22 7.27
C CYS A 203 6.17 -15.58 8.33
N LEU A 204 5.62 -15.21 9.48
CA LEU A 204 6.38 -14.55 10.55
C LEU A 204 7.32 -15.51 11.31
N HIS A 205 7.21 -16.82 11.08
CA HIS A 205 8.04 -17.83 11.74
C HIS A 205 9.32 -18.14 10.97
N CYS A 206 9.24 -18.43 9.67
CA CYS A 206 10.41 -18.67 8.84
C CYS A 206 10.91 -17.41 8.12
N LEU A 207 10.10 -16.35 8.03
CA LEU A 207 10.37 -15.13 7.27
C LEU A 207 10.67 -15.38 5.79
N ASP A 208 10.16 -16.49 5.24
CA ASP A 208 10.53 -17.01 3.91
C ASP A 208 12.04 -17.29 3.77
N GLY A 209 12.73 -17.52 4.88
CA GLY A 209 14.16 -17.76 4.91
C GLY A 209 14.52 -19.12 4.33
N PHE A 210 15.36 -19.12 3.28
CA PHE A 210 15.75 -20.32 2.53
C PHE A 210 16.16 -21.52 3.42
N ALA A 211 16.93 -21.28 4.49
CA ALA A 211 17.46 -22.33 5.35
C ALA A 211 16.42 -22.99 6.28
N VAL A 212 15.28 -22.34 6.53
CA VAL A 212 14.29 -22.76 7.53
C VAL A 212 12.87 -22.91 6.96
N ARG A 213 12.66 -22.47 5.72
CA ARG A 213 11.35 -22.43 5.08
C ARG A 213 10.78 -23.84 4.92
N ASP A 214 11.51 -24.75 4.30
CA ASP A 214 11.00 -26.05 3.87
C ASP A 214 10.55 -26.93 5.06
N ASP A 215 11.15 -26.73 6.24
CA ASP A 215 10.77 -27.41 7.49
C ASP A 215 9.74 -26.63 8.33
N CYS A 216 9.27 -25.47 7.86
CA CYS A 216 8.39 -24.61 8.63
C CYS A 216 6.95 -25.13 8.68
N THR A 217 6.55 -25.67 9.83
CA THR A 217 5.18 -26.19 10.08
C THR A 217 4.09 -25.12 10.11
N HIS A 218 4.44 -23.84 10.29
CA HIS A 218 3.46 -22.75 10.31
C HIS A 218 2.97 -22.35 8.92
N CYS A 219 3.75 -22.65 7.88
CA CYS A 219 3.39 -22.33 6.49
C CYS A 219 3.49 -23.55 5.58
N ASP A 220 3.68 -24.76 6.14
CA ASP A 220 3.88 -26.01 5.41
C ASP A 220 4.92 -25.91 4.28
N GLY A 221 6.06 -25.27 4.56
CA GLY A 221 7.11 -25.08 3.54
C GLY A 221 6.86 -23.96 2.54
N ARG A 222 5.70 -23.29 2.57
CA ARG A 222 5.35 -22.26 1.56
C ARG A 222 6.05 -20.94 1.75
N GLY A 223 6.56 -20.61 2.95
CA GLY A 223 7.18 -19.31 3.26
C GLY A 223 6.21 -18.13 3.44
N PHE A 224 4.93 -18.33 3.13
CA PHE A 224 3.84 -17.38 3.36
C PHE A 224 2.60 -18.10 3.86
N ILE A 225 1.68 -17.32 4.42
CA ILE A 225 0.36 -17.79 4.86
C ILE A 225 -0.71 -16.88 4.27
N GLU A 226 -1.94 -17.36 4.18
CA GLU A 226 -3.07 -16.46 4.01
C GLU A 226 -3.14 -15.53 5.23
N ASP A 227 -3.31 -14.24 4.96
CA ASP A 227 -3.52 -13.20 5.96
C ASP A 227 -4.58 -13.67 6.97
N PRO A 228 -4.25 -13.80 8.26
CA PRO A 228 -5.22 -14.25 9.27
C PRO A 228 -6.47 -13.38 9.31
N HIS A 229 -6.35 -12.13 8.87
CA HIS A 229 -7.44 -11.16 8.78
C HIS A 229 -7.89 -10.95 7.33
N CYS A 230 -7.71 -11.95 6.45
CA CYS A 230 -8.02 -11.90 5.02
C CYS A 230 -9.38 -11.24 4.76
N PRO A 231 -9.46 -10.21 3.89
CA PRO A 231 -10.71 -9.48 3.69
C PRO A 231 -11.84 -10.32 3.10
N ASN A 232 -11.55 -11.41 2.38
CA ASN A 232 -12.59 -12.36 1.93
C ASN A 232 -13.26 -13.11 3.10
N LYS A 233 -12.64 -13.09 4.29
CA LYS A 233 -13.15 -13.67 5.53
C LYS A 233 -13.71 -12.60 6.47
N LEU A 234 -13.68 -11.32 6.08
CA LEU A 234 -14.15 -10.18 6.88
C LEU A 234 -15.22 -9.36 6.14
N PRO A 235 -16.27 -8.90 6.84
CA PRO A 235 -16.71 -9.39 8.14
C PRO A 235 -17.26 -10.83 8.03
N PRO A 236 -17.29 -11.61 9.12
CA PRO A 236 -17.82 -12.97 9.08
C PRO A 236 -19.25 -13.01 8.51
N GLY A 237 -19.43 -13.66 7.36
CA GLY A 237 -20.75 -13.85 6.73
C GLY A 237 -21.17 -12.81 5.68
N ALA A 238 -20.30 -11.86 5.28
CA ALA A 238 -20.60 -11.00 4.14
C ALA A 238 -20.46 -11.76 2.79
N PRO A 239 -21.39 -11.58 1.84
CA PRO A 239 -21.24 -12.15 0.51
C PRO A 239 -20.03 -11.53 -0.21
N LEU A 240 -19.18 -12.38 -0.82
CA LEU A 240 -18.09 -11.94 -1.68
C LEU A 240 -18.67 -11.15 -2.86
N VAL A 241 -18.44 -9.84 -2.90
CA VAL A 241 -18.77 -9.03 -4.06
C VAL A 241 -17.68 -9.24 -5.11
N THR A 242 -17.74 -10.35 -5.83
CA THR A 242 -16.96 -10.54 -7.06
C THR A 242 -17.64 -9.74 -8.18
N LYS A 243 -17.22 -8.50 -8.38
CA LYS A 243 -17.46 -7.83 -9.66
C LYS A 243 -16.59 -8.53 -10.70
N HIS A 244 -17.15 -9.52 -11.39
CA HIS A 244 -16.59 -9.98 -12.66
C HIS A 244 -16.54 -8.77 -13.59
N ALA A 245 -15.33 -8.21 -13.77
CA ALA A 245 -15.09 -7.39 -14.94
C ALA A 245 -14.99 -8.36 -16.11
N ASP A 246 -16.07 -8.46 -16.87
CA ASP A 246 -16.04 -9.10 -18.19
C ASP A 246 -14.98 -8.38 -19.02
N ILE A 247 -13.80 -9.00 -19.14
CA ILE A 247 -12.84 -8.65 -20.17
C ILE A 247 -13.47 -9.14 -21.47
N VAL A 248 -14.17 -8.24 -22.15
CA VAL A 248 -14.52 -8.43 -23.56
C VAL A 248 -13.20 -8.36 -24.32
N VAL A 249 -12.68 -9.54 -24.67
CA VAL A 249 -11.61 -9.67 -25.66
C VAL A 249 -12.24 -9.37 -27.02
N GLY A 250 -11.86 -8.24 -27.61
CA GLY A 250 -12.12 -7.86 -28.99
C GLY A 250 -10.83 -7.43 -29.65
#